data_AF-A0A8D9FE78-F1
#
_entry.id   AF-A0A8D9FE78-F1
#
_cell.length_a   1.000
_cell.length_b   1.000
_cell.length_c   1.000
_cell.angle_alpha   90.00
_cell.angle_beta   90.00
_cell.angle_gamma   90.00
#
_symmetry.space_group_name_H-M   'P 1'
#
loop_
_entity.id
_entity.type
_entity.pdbx_description
1 polymer ?
#
loop_
_entity_poly.entity_id
_entity_poly.type
_entity_poly.pdbx_seq_one_letter_code
_entity_poly.pdbx_strand_id
1 'polypeptide(L)'
;MLFDPALSVFRLLKLILEGSTMLVAVFFLANMSELLDDCNGRMRTALADCSWINCACATQRDICILLRRVQCALHLKFCNGLIVVTRMKYLDAVKLAYSFVNYMRVLYKPK
;
A
#
# COMPACT_ATOMS: atom_id res chain seq x y z
N MET A 1 44.36 0.05 -13.50
CA MET A 1 43.08 0.04 -12.76
C MET A 1 42.26 -1.13 -13.27
N LEU A 2 42.39 -2.30 -12.65
CA LEU A 2 41.60 -3.48 -12.98
C LEU A 2 40.17 -3.27 -12.46
N PHE A 3 39.19 -3.32 -13.35
CA PHE A 3 37.79 -3.48 -12.99
C PHE A 3 37.63 -4.92 -12.45
N ASP A 4 37.56 -5.08 -11.14
CA ASP A 4 37.34 -6.39 -10.51
C ASP A 4 35.88 -6.83 -10.79
N PRO A 5 35.66 -7.87 -11.61
CA PRO A 5 34.31 -8.28 -11.99
C PRO A 5 33.49 -8.73 -10.78
N ALA A 6 34.13 -9.29 -9.76
CA ALA A 6 33.49 -9.68 -8.50
C ALA A 6 32.89 -8.49 -7.74
N LEU A 7 33.55 -7.33 -7.77
CA LEU A 7 33.06 -6.10 -7.12
C LEU A 7 31.79 -5.57 -7.82
N SER A 8 31.71 -5.73 -9.14
CA SER A 8 30.54 -5.34 -9.94
C SER A 8 29.33 -6.23 -9.70
N VAL A 9 29.54 -7.55 -9.56
CA VAL A 9 28.48 -8.53 -9.27
C VAL A 9 27.93 -8.32 -7.86
N PHE A 10 28.81 -8.09 -6.88
CA PHE A 10 28.38 -7.79 -5.50
C PHE A 10 27.51 -6.52 -5.43
N ARG A 11 27.91 -5.46 -6.15
CA ARG A 11 27.10 -4.22 -6.23
C ARG A 11 25.74 -4.46 -6.88
N LEU A 12 25.68 -5.27 -7.93
CA LEU A 12 24.42 -5.63 -8.59
C LEU A 12 23.50 -6.44 -7.66
N LEU A 13 24.03 -7.44 -6.96
CA LEU A 13 23.28 -8.24 -6.00
C LEU A 13 22.75 -7.37 -4.86
N LYS A 14 23.58 -6.48 -4.33
CA LYS A 14 23.16 -5.53 -3.28
C LYS A 14 22.00 -4.65 -3.77
N LEU A 15 22.09 -4.11 -5.00
CA LEU A 15 21.04 -3.29 -5.59
C LEU A 15 19.73 -4.07 -5.76
N ILE A 16 19.79 -5.31 -6.23
CA ILE A 16 18.62 -6.19 -6.39
C ILE A 16 17.99 -6.49 -5.03
N LEU A 17 18.81 -6.76 -4.01
CA LEU A 17 18.34 -7.03 -2.66
C LEU A 17 17.67 -5.80 -2.03
N GLU A 18 18.31 -4.63 -2.12
CA GLU A 18 17.73 -3.37 -1.63
C GLU A 18 16.44 -3.00 -2.38
N GLY A 19 16.40 -3.18 -3.70
CA GLY A 19 15.20 -2.95 -4.50
C GLY A 19 14.05 -3.90 -4.16
N SER A 20 14.35 -5.20 -4.02
CA SER A 20 13.34 -6.21 -3.67
C SER A 20 12.79 -6.02 -2.25
N THR A 21 13.65 -5.71 -1.27
CA THR A 21 13.22 -5.41 0.10
C THR A 21 12.33 -4.17 0.17
N MET A 22 12.66 -3.10 -0.57
CA MET A 22 11.80 -1.92 -0.73
C MET A 22 10.42 -2.30 -1.32
N LEU A 23 10.39 -3.10 -2.39
CA LEU A 23 9.13 -3.53 -3.02
C LEU A 23 8.25 -4.33 -2.04
N VAL A 24 8.85 -5.26 -1.30
CA VAL A 24 8.13 -6.06 -0.28
C VAL A 24 7.58 -5.16 0.82
N ALA A 25 8.35 -4.17 1.29
CA ALA A 25 7.90 -3.23 2.32
C ALA A 25 6.71 -2.39 1.84
N VAL A 26 6.76 -1.86 0.61
CA VAL A 26 5.66 -1.08 0.04
C VAL A 26 4.42 -1.95 -0.19
N PHE A 27 4.60 -3.18 -0.67
CA PHE A 27 3.50 -4.14 -0.81
C PHE A 27 2.84 -4.44 0.53
N PHE A 28 3.62 -4.68 1.58
CA PHE A 28 3.12 -4.94 2.92
C PHE A 28 2.29 -3.75 3.45
N LEU A 29 2.78 -2.52 3.27
CA LEU A 29 2.04 -1.32 3.66
C LEU A 29 0.72 -1.17 2.88
N ALA A 30 0.73 -1.43 1.58
CA ALA A 30 -0.49 -1.42 0.76
C ALA A 30 -1.49 -2.48 1.23
N ASN A 31 -1.00 -3.67 1.55
CA ASN A 31 -1.80 -4.77 2.05
C ASN A 31 -2.45 -4.44 3.40
N MET A 32 -1.69 -3.84 4.32
CA MET A 32 -2.22 -3.41 5.61
C MET A 32 -3.20 -2.25 5.48
N SER A 33 -2.99 -1.33 4.54
CA SER A 33 -3.94 -0.26 4.26
C SER A 33 -5.28 -0.79 3.74
N GLU A 34 -5.28 -1.84 2.92
CA GLU A 34 -6.53 -2.43 2.43
C GLU A 34 -7.22 -3.26 3.52
N LEU A 35 -6.46 -4.02 4.30
CA LEU A 35 -7.00 -4.75 5.45
C LEU A 35 -7.68 -3.80 6.45
N LEU A 36 -7.08 -2.63 6.69
CA LEU A 36 -7.64 -1.61 7.57
C LEU A 36 -8.97 -1.09 7.04
N ASP A 37 -9.07 -0.83 5.74
CA ASP A 37 -10.30 -0.35 5.11
C ASP A 37 -11.40 -1.44 5.09
N ASP A 38 -11.03 -2.69 4.84
CA ASP A 38 -11.93 -3.86 4.94
C ASP A 38 -12.48 -4.03 6.35
N CYS A 39 -11.62 -3.95 7.38
CA CYS A 39 -12.04 -4.00 8.78
C CYS A 39 -13.01 -2.86 9.11
N ASN A 40 -12.73 -1.67 8.60
CA ASN A 40 -13.59 -0.51 8.76
C ASN A 40 -14.96 -0.75 8.08
N GLY A 41 -14.98 -1.31 6.88
CA GLY A 41 -16.19 -1.73 6.18
C GLY A 41 -17.01 -2.75 6.97
N ARG A 42 -16.38 -3.81 7.49
CA ARG A 42 -17.03 -4.83 8.35
C ARG A 42 -17.60 -4.23 9.63
N MET A 43 -16.92 -3.27 10.21
CA MET A 43 -17.39 -2.56 11.40
C MET A 43 -18.64 -1.72 11.10
N ARG A 44 -18.75 -1.10 9.91
CA ARG A 44 -20.01 -0.44 9.49
C ARG A 44 -21.15 -1.42 9.39
N THR A 45 -20.92 -2.57 8.76
CA THR A 45 -21.94 -3.61 8.61
C THR A 45 -22.39 -4.13 9.98
N ALA A 46 -21.45 -4.45 10.86
CA ALA A 46 -21.76 -4.93 12.21
C ALA A 46 -22.54 -3.90 13.05
N LEU A 47 -22.24 -2.60 12.88
CA LEU A 47 -22.99 -1.52 13.52
C LEU A 47 -24.36 -1.28 12.88
N ALA A 48 -24.53 -1.56 11.59
CA ALA A 48 -25.84 -1.48 10.93
C ALA A 48 -26.74 -2.65 11.31
N ASP A 49 -26.16 -3.84 11.48
CA ASP A 49 -26.87 -5.08 11.80
C ASP A 49 -27.15 -5.25 13.30
N CYS A 50 -26.54 -4.43 14.17
CA CYS A 50 -26.84 -4.48 15.60
C CYS A 50 -28.06 -3.62 15.92
N SER A 51 -28.92 -4.09 16.84
CA SER A 51 -30.13 -3.38 17.28
C SER A 51 -29.81 -2.23 18.24
N TRP A 52 -28.79 -1.42 17.93
CA TRP A 52 -28.30 -0.34 18.81
C TRP A 52 -29.30 0.79 19.03
N ILE A 53 -30.31 0.90 18.15
CA ILE A 53 -31.44 1.82 18.30
C ILE A 53 -32.25 1.51 19.57
N ASN A 54 -32.22 0.26 20.06
CA ASN A 54 -32.90 -0.13 21.30
C ASN A 54 -32.03 0.08 22.57
N CYS A 55 -30.78 0.53 22.42
CA CYS A 55 -29.90 0.80 23.56
C CYS A 55 -30.22 2.14 24.24
N ALA A 56 -29.66 2.36 25.43
CA ALA A 56 -29.78 3.63 26.15
C ALA A 56 -29.23 4.81 25.33
N CYS A 57 -29.78 6.02 25.53
CA CYS A 57 -29.39 7.23 24.79
C CYS A 57 -27.88 7.53 24.84
N ALA A 58 -27.21 7.23 25.96
CA ALA A 58 -25.75 7.39 26.08
C ALA A 58 -25.02 6.49 25.07
N THR A 59 -25.38 5.21 25.01
CA THR A 59 -24.80 4.22 24.09
C THR A 59 -25.10 4.55 22.63
N GLN A 60 -26.32 5.02 22.32
CA GLN A 60 -26.67 5.47 20.96
C GLN A 60 -25.78 6.63 20.51
N ARG A 61 -25.50 7.59 21.38
CA ARG A 61 -24.62 8.73 21.07
C ARG A 61 -23.20 8.26 20.77
N ASP A 62 -22.66 7.36 21.58
CA ASP A 62 -21.31 6.81 21.38
C ASP A 62 -21.22 6.02 20.07
N ILE A 63 -22.25 5.24 19.75
CA ILE A 63 -22.34 4.50 18.50
C ILE A 63 -22.44 5.45 17.30
N CYS A 64 -23.24 6.52 17.37
CA CYS A 64 -23.30 7.54 16.32
C CYS A 64 -21.93 8.19 16.05
N ILE A 65 -21.15 8.48 17.11
CA ILE A 65 -19.80 9.02 16.98
C ILE A 65 -18.87 8.01 16.31
N LEU A 66 -18.94 6.74 16.74
CA LEU A 66 -18.16 5.65 16.16
C LEU A 66 -18.50 5.47 14.67
N LEU A 67 -19.78 5.43 14.33
CA LEU A 67 -20.28 5.24 12.98
C LEU A 67 -19.81 6.37 12.04
N ARG A 68 -19.80 7.62 12.51
CA ARG A 68 -19.18 8.76 11.78
C ARG A 68 -17.70 8.56 11.50
N ARG A 69 -16.92 8.03 12.46
CA ARG A 69 -15.47 7.80 12.28
C ARG A 69 -15.23 6.65 11.29
N VAL A 70 -16.00 5.59 11.45
CA VAL A 70 -15.89 4.38 10.64
C VAL A 70 -16.34 4.67 9.20
N GLN A 71 -17.28 5.59 8.95
CA GLN A 71 -17.75 6.02 7.61
C GLN A 71 -16.67 6.63 6.70
N CYS A 72 -15.57 7.16 7.24
CA CYS A 72 -14.46 7.64 6.44
C CYS A 72 -13.57 6.46 6.00
N ALA A 73 -13.26 6.35 4.70
CA ALA A 73 -12.29 5.36 4.21
C ALA A 73 -10.93 5.60 4.87
N LEU A 74 -10.36 4.56 5.48
CA LEU A 74 -9.15 4.67 6.30
C LEU A 74 -7.97 4.06 5.55
N HIS A 75 -7.63 4.65 4.41
CA HIS A 75 -6.39 4.31 3.73
C HIS A 75 -5.20 5.00 4.40
N LEU A 76 -4.04 4.33 4.39
CA LEU A 76 -2.77 4.93 4.79
C LEU A 76 -2.43 6.05 3.81
N LYS A 77 -2.36 7.27 4.34
CA LYS A 77 -2.06 8.49 3.60
C LYS A 77 -0.72 9.05 4.08
N PHE A 78 0.17 9.32 3.15
CA PHE A 78 1.44 10.00 3.40
C PHE A 78 1.46 11.37 2.71
N CYS A 79 2.36 12.25 3.14
CA CYS A 79 2.52 13.61 2.58
C CYS A 79 1.19 14.38 2.52
N ASN A 80 0.45 14.42 3.63
CA ASN A 80 -0.84 15.11 3.74
C ASN A 80 -1.90 14.62 2.73
N GLY A 81 -1.84 13.35 2.33
CA GLY A 81 -2.80 12.74 1.40
C GLY A 81 -2.36 12.72 -0.06
N LEU A 82 -1.17 13.24 -0.39
CA LEU A 82 -0.60 13.15 -1.74
C LEU A 82 -0.37 11.69 -2.18
N ILE A 83 0.02 10.84 -1.23
CA ILE A 83 0.30 9.43 -1.47
C ILE A 83 -0.73 8.61 -0.69
N VAL A 84 -1.66 7.99 -1.42
CA VAL A 84 -2.59 7.01 -0.86
C VAL A 84 -2.06 5.62 -1.20
N VAL A 85 -1.70 4.85 -0.19
CA VAL A 85 -1.13 3.52 -0.39
C VAL A 85 -2.26 2.52 -0.59
N THR A 86 -2.39 2.03 -1.82
CA THR A 86 -3.37 1.01 -2.22
C THR A 86 -2.65 -0.05 -3.05
N ARG A 87 -3.16 -1.29 -3.11
CA ARG A 87 -2.53 -2.33 -3.94
C ARG A 87 -2.57 -1.95 -5.42
N MET A 88 -3.62 -1.24 -5.87
CA MET A 88 -3.68 -0.71 -7.24
C MET A 88 -2.50 0.22 -7.55
N LYS A 89 -2.21 1.19 -6.67
CA LYS A 89 -1.08 2.11 -6.86
C LYS A 89 0.27 1.40 -6.81
N TYR A 90 0.41 0.37 -5.98
CA TYR A 90 1.60 -0.48 -5.98
C TYR A 90 1.77 -1.21 -7.33
N LEU A 91 0.71 -1.81 -7.87
CA LEU A 91 0.75 -2.48 -9.17
C LEU A 91 1.09 -1.52 -10.32
N ASP A 92 0.56 -0.30 -10.29
CA ASP A 92 0.89 0.73 -11.28
C ASP A 92 2.37 1.11 -11.23
N ALA A 93 2.94 1.24 -10.02
CA ALA A 93 4.37 1.50 -9.84
C ALA A 93 5.24 0.35 -10.37
N VAL A 94 4.85 -0.91 -10.11
CA VAL A 94 5.56 -2.09 -10.65
C VAL A 94 5.48 -2.15 -12.17
N LYS A 95 4.31 -1.86 -12.76
CA LYS A 95 4.13 -1.79 -14.22
C LYS A 95 5.00 -0.69 -14.84
N LEU A 96 5.08 0.48 -14.21
CA LEU A 96 5.94 1.57 -14.65
C LEU A 96 7.42 1.15 -14.64
N ALA A 97 7.87 0.52 -13.54
CA ALA A 97 9.24 0.03 -13.43
C ALA A 97 9.57 -1.01 -14.51
N TYR A 98 8.66 -1.96 -14.76
CA TYR A 98 8.81 -2.94 -15.84
C TYR A 98 8.87 -2.30 -17.23
N SER A 99 8.00 -1.31 -17.47
CA SER A 99 7.95 -0.57 -18.74
C SER A 99 9.24 0.22 -18.98
N PHE A 100 9.78 0.83 -17.92
CA PHE A 100 11.07 1.54 -17.96
C PHE A 100 12.23 0.59 -18.30
N VAL A 101 12.31 -0.57 -17.65
CA VAL A 101 13.34 -1.58 -17.94
C VAL A 101 13.24 -2.07 -19.38
N ASN A 102 12.02 -2.31 -19.88
CA ASN A 102 11.80 -2.70 -21.27
C ASN A 102 12.20 -1.60 -22.26
N TYR A 103 11.89 -0.35 -21.96
CA TYR A 103 12.32 0.80 -22.77
C TYR A 103 13.85 0.87 -22.86
N MET A 104 14.54 0.74 -21.72
CA MET A 104 16.01 0.71 -21.67
C MET A 104 16.59 -0.47 -22.46
N ARG A 105 15.97 -1.66 -22.38
CA ARG A 105 16.38 -2.84 -23.17
C ARG A 105 16.26 -2.59 -24.67
N VAL A 106 15.20 -1.92 -25.13
CA VAL A 106 15.03 -1.56 -26.54
C VAL A 106 16.09 -0.55 -26.97
N LEU A 107 16.39 0.44 -26.12
CA LEU A 107 17.36 1.50 -26.41
C LEU A 107 18.80 0.98 -26.48
N TYR A 108 19.14 -0.04 -25.68
CA TYR A 108 20.49 -0.63 -25.60
C TYR A 108 20.70 -1.83 -26.53
N LYS A 109 19.70 -2.26 -27.32
CA LYS A 109 19.94 -3.28 -28.35
C LYS A 109 20.94 -2.71 -29.38
N PRO A 110 22.15 -3.29 -29.52
CA PRO A 110 23.05 -2.86 -30.59
C PRO A 110 22.39 -3.17 -31.94
N LYS A 111 22.48 -2.20 -32.87
CA LYS A 111 22.14 -2.44 -34.28
C LYS A 111 23.11 -3.44 -34.89
#